data_AF-A0A1T5NAH1-F1
#
_entry.id   AF-A0A1T5NAH1-F1
#
_cell.length_a   1.000
_cell.length_b   1.000
_cell.length_c   1.000
_cell.angle_alpha   90.00
_cell.angle_beta   90.00
_cell.angle_gamma   90.00
#
_symmetry.space_group_name_H-M   'P 1'
#
loop_
_entity.id
_entity.type
_entity.pdbx_description
1 polymer ?
#
loop_
_entity_poly.entity_id
_entity_poly.type
_entity_poly.pdbx_seq_one_letter_code
_entity_poly.pdbx_strand_id
1 'polypeptide(L)'
;MITTQMLHDLEQDSAVKKNYAAAGSWGQNKIVFLPVVVLIFSAFALYFFYDLSKTDSSYSTYTLVCGALILLSIIAIALIQKSAKQQVINNIASVPVCVAKKIYGNDTNGIYYCIYTTGSKRHDPTFIDAIADRIFNIDHEPEAASYKKEIDRLFSVKFADTNSVAVPLPTGFTAGEQVYQKQFSTAALTAVTKENDGKFAVLAFNGLSVPVLKEAF
;
A
#
# COMPACT_ATOMS: atom_id res chain seq x y z
N MET A 1 21.14 -8.85 10.55
CA MET A 1 21.02 -9.19 9.11
C MET A 1 19.67 -9.89 8.90
N ILE A 2 18.89 -9.54 7.88
CA ILE A 2 17.63 -10.26 7.56
C ILE A 2 17.98 -11.65 7.03
N THR A 3 17.49 -12.69 7.71
CA THR A 3 17.67 -14.08 7.29
C THR A 3 16.38 -14.68 6.74
N THR A 4 16.50 -15.67 5.86
CA THR A 4 15.36 -16.41 5.32
C THR A 4 14.52 -17.06 6.42
N GLN A 5 15.18 -17.59 7.47
CA GLN A 5 14.48 -18.19 8.62
C GLN A 5 13.61 -17.16 9.34
N MET A 6 14.16 -15.99 9.61
CA MET A 6 13.43 -14.90 10.28
C MET A 6 12.21 -14.42 9.50
N LEU A 7 12.30 -14.37 8.16
CA LEU A 7 11.16 -14.05 7.29
C LEU A 7 10.09 -15.15 7.32
N HIS A 8 10.52 -16.41 7.37
CA HIS A 8 9.62 -17.54 7.49
C HIS A 8 8.89 -17.54 8.85
N ASP A 9 9.60 -17.21 9.93
CA ASP A 9 9.02 -17.09 11.28
C ASP A 9 7.99 -15.93 11.33
N LEU A 10 8.31 -14.77 10.74
CA LEU A 10 7.35 -13.67 10.57
C LEU A 10 6.14 -14.05 9.71
N GLU A 11 6.34 -14.88 8.68
CA GLU A 11 5.25 -15.37 7.85
C GLU A 11 4.32 -16.31 8.65
N GLN A 12 4.79 -16.91 9.74
CA GLN A 12 3.95 -17.70 10.63
C GLN A 12 3.34 -16.89 11.79
N ASP A 13 3.89 -15.72 12.10
CA ASP A 13 3.41 -14.87 13.19
C ASP A 13 2.12 -14.12 12.83
N SER A 14 0.99 -14.76 13.10
CA SER A 14 -0.33 -14.15 12.92
C SER A 14 -0.59 -12.94 13.83
N ALA A 15 0.09 -12.80 14.96
CA ALA A 15 -0.08 -11.69 15.88
C ALA A 15 0.54 -10.42 15.29
N VAL A 16 1.77 -10.52 14.80
CA VAL A 16 2.45 -9.41 14.09
C VAL A 16 1.63 -8.99 12.88
N LYS A 17 1.18 -9.93 12.04
CA LYS A 17 0.39 -9.59 10.85
C LYS A 17 -0.94 -8.89 11.17
N LYS A 18 -1.61 -9.27 12.27
CA LYS A 18 -2.86 -8.63 12.71
C LYS A 18 -2.69 -7.13 13.02
N ASN A 19 -1.52 -6.70 13.47
CA ASN A 19 -1.21 -5.29 13.70
C ASN A 19 -1.29 -4.46 12.40
N TYR A 20 -1.13 -5.10 11.24
CA TYR A 20 -1.17 -4.48 9.91
C TYR A 20 -2.47 -4.74 9.14
N ALA A 21 -3.44 -5.46 9.72
CA ALA A 21 -4.69 -5.81 9.03
C ALA A 21 -5.50 -4.59 8.56
N ALA A 22 -5.38 -3.45 9.25
CA ALA A 22 -6.02 -2.21 8.82
C ALA A 22 -5.48 -1.72 7.47
N ALA A 23 -4.17 -1.83 7.22
CA ALA A 23 -3.55 -1.47 5.94
C ALA A 23 -4.01 -2.39 4.81
N GLY A 24 -4.24 -3.67 5.10
CA GLY A 24 -4.81 -4.63 4.15
C GLY A 24 -6.29 -4.39 3.84
N SER A 25 -7.05 -3.77 4.74
CA SER A 25 -8.51 -3.60 4.61
C SER A 25 -8.94 -2.44 3.71
N TRP A 26 -8.06 -1.44 3.53
CA TRP A 26 -8.39 -0.23 2.78
C TRP A 26 -8.39 -0.52 1.27
N GLY A 27 -9.50 -0.18 0.60
CA GLY A 27 -9.65 -0.39 -0.85
C GLY A 27 -10.04 -1.82 -1.30
N GLN A 28 -10.16 -2.79 -0.39
CA GLN A 28 -10.63 -4.15 -0.75
C GLN A 28 -12.11 -4.19 -1.15
N ASN A 29 -12.94 -3.33 -0.55
CA ASN A 29 -14.38 -3.42 -0.72
C ASN A 29 -14.90 -2.24 -1.54
N LYS A 30 -15.07 -2.43 -2.86
CA LYS A 30 -15.63 -1.41 -3.78
C LYS A 30 -17.04 -0.96 -3.36
N ILE A 31 -17.74 -1.75 -2.54
CA ILE A 31 -19.05 -1.42 -1.96
C ILE A 31 -18.98 -0.19 -1.04
N VAL A 32 -17.82 0.13 -0.44
CA VAL A 32 -17.62 1.39 0.32
C VAL A 32 -17.89 2.63 -0.51
N PHE A 33 -17.73 2.56 -1.84
CA PHE A 33 -17.93 3.72 -2.72
C PHE A 33 -19.39 4.23 -2.67
N LEU A 34 -20.36 3.31 -2.57
CA LEU A 34 -21.78 3.67 -2.56
C LEU A 34 -22.16 4.60 -1.40
N PRO A 35 -21.92 4.26 -0.11
CA PRO A 35 -22.24 5.15 0.99
C PRO A 35 -21.36 6.42 1.01
N VAL A 36 -20.13 6.39 0.49
CA VAL A 36 -19.31 7.59 0.34
C VAL A 36 -19.93 8.58 -0.65
N VAL A 37 -20.39 8.09 -1.80
CA VAL A 37 -21.09 8.91 -2.80
C VAL A 37 -22.36 9.51 -2.19
N VAL A 38 -23.18 8.70 -1.53
CA VAL A 38 -24.41 9.17 -0.85
C VAL A 38 -24.08 10.23 0.21
N LEU A 39 -23.02 10.04 0.99
CA LEU A 39 -22.57 11.00 2.00
C LEU A 39 -22.17 12.34 1.39
N ILE A 40 -21.40 12.33 0.30
CA ILE A 40 -20.98 13.54 -0.40
C ILE A 40 -22.20 14.29 -0.94
N PHE A 41 -23.09 13.60 -1.68
CA PHE A 41 -24.30 14.22 -2.20
C PHE A 41 -25.22 14.75 -1.10
N SER A 42 -25.38 14.01 0.00
CA SER A 42 -26.20 14.44 1.14
C SER A 42 -25.61 15.66 1.84
N ALA A 43 -24.28 15.76 1.95
CA ALA A 43 -23.61 16.93 2.51
C ALA A 43 -23.76 18.17 1.62
N PHE A 44 -23.61 18.02 0.30
CA PHE A 44 -23.87 19.09 -0.66
C PHE A 44 -25.34 19.53 -0.65
N ALA A 45 -26.28 18.58 -0.58
CA ALA A 45 -27.70 18.86 -0.48
C ALA A 45 -28.04 19.60 0.84
N LEU A 46 -27.47 19.17 1.97
CA LEU A 46 -27.63 19.85 3.26
C LEU A 46 -27.16 21.31 3.19
N TYR A 47 -25.99 21.55 2.57
CA TYR A 47 -25.46 22.91 2.37
C TYR A 47 -26.38 23.76 1.48
N PHE A 48 -26.88 23.20 0.38
CA PHE A 48 -27.79 23.89 -0.53
C PHE A 48 -29.14 24.21 0.13
N PHE A 49 -29.72 23.25 0.85
CA PHE A 49 -30.98 23.45 1.57
C PHE A 49 -30.86 24.39 2.76
N TYR A 50 -29.67 24.49 3.36
CA TYR A 50 -29.38 25.49 4.38
C TYR A 50 -29.47 26.92 3.81
N ASP A 51 -29.02 27.17 2.58
CA ASP A 51 -29.17 28.50 1.98
C ASP A 51 -30.62 28.82 1.58
N LEU A 52 -31.39 27.79 1.17
CA LEU A 52 -32.84 27.87 0.94
C LEU A 52 -33.68 28.10 2.21
N SER A 53 -33.10 27.92 3.41
CA SER A 53 -33.79 28.18 4.69
C SER A 53 -34.30 29.62 4.83
N LYS A 54 -33.80 30.53 4.00
CA LYS A 54 -34.20 31.94 3.95
C LYS A 54 -35.52 32.17 3.18
N THR A 55 -36.04 31.17 2.47
CA THR A 55 -37.14 31.35 1.51
C THR A 55 -38.23 30.27 1.54
N ASP A 56 -37.95 29.05 2.03
CA ASP A 56 -38.94 27.94 2.06
C ASP A 56 -39.12 27.37 3.47
N SER A 57 -40.37 27.22 3.93
CA SER A 57 -40.70 26.65 5.25
C SER A 57 -40.41 25.14 5.34
N SER A 58 -40.31 24.45 4.21
CA SER A 58 -40.04 23.01 4.14
C SER A 58 -38.56 22.65 4.32
N TYR A 59 -37.67 23.65 4.42
CA TYR A 59 -36.22 23.44 4.53
C TYR A 59 -35.84 22.54 5.71
N SER A 60 -36.58 22.62 6.81
CA SER A 60 -36.33 21.83 8.02
C SER A 60 -36.44 20.34 7.74
N THR A 61 -37.45 19.94 6.96
CA THR A 61 -37.67 18.54 6.55
C THR A 61 -36.53 18.04 5.67
N TYR A 62 -36.12 18.83 4.67
CA TYR A 62 -35.01 18.46 3.78
C TYR A 62 -33.68 18.35 4.53
N THR A 63 -33.41 19.26 5.45
CA THR A 63 -32.20 19.25 6.29
C THR A 63 -32.17 18.01 7.19
N LEU A 64 -33.33 17.63 7.77
CA LEU A 64 -33.44 16.45 8.62
C LEU A 64 -33.20 15.16 7.83
N VAL A 65 -33.79 15.03 6.65
CA VAL A 65 -33.57 13.85 5.77
C VAL A 65 -32.11 13.75 5.34
N CYS A 66 -31.48 14.85 4.91
CA CYS A 66 -30.06 14.86 4.55
C CYS A 66 -29.17 14.52 5.75
N GLY A 67 -29.47 15.06 6.93
CA GLY A 67 -28.76 14.71 8.18
C GLY A 67 -28.87 13.23 8.52
N ALA A 68 -30.06 12.63 8.38
CA ALA A 68 -30.26 11.21 8.59
C ALA A 68 -29.47 10.35 7.59
N LEU A 69 -29.46 10.74 6.30
CA LEU A 69 -28.68 10.04 5.25
C LEU A 69 -27.18 10.10 5.50
N ILE A 70 -26.65 11.25 5.96
CA ILE A 70 -25.24 11.39 6.36
C ILE A 70 -24.93 10.40 7.49
N LEU A 71 -25.77 10.38 8.53
CA LEU A 71 -25.55 9.54 9.71
C LEU A 71 -25.60 8.04 9.35
N LEU A 72 -26.57 7.63 8.53
CA LEU A 72 -26.66 6.26 8.01
C LEU A 72 -25.45 5.88 7.15
N SER A 73 -24.95 6.81 6.33
CA SER A 73 -23.78 6.57 5.49
C SER A 73 -22.51 6.38 6.33
N ILE A 74 -22.32 7.17 7.39
CA ILE A 74 -21.19 7.00 8.33
C ILE A 74 -21.24 5.63 8.99
N ILE A 75 -22.42 5.21 9.49
CA ILE A 75 -22.61 3.88 10.09
C ILE A 75 -22.29 2.78 9.09
N ALA A 76 -22.81 2.89 7.86
CA ALA A 76 -22.56 1.91 6.80
C ALA A 76 -21.05 1.80 6.48
N ILE A 77 -20.35 2.93 6.33
CA ILE A 77 -18.89 2.95 6.11
C ILE A 77 -18.16 2.24 7.25
N ALA A 78 -18.51 2.53 8.52
CA ALA A 78 -17.89 1.91 9.68
C ALA A 78 -18.11 0.39 9.71
N LEU A 79 -19.32 -0.08 9.40
CA LEU A 79 -19.64 -1.51 9.34
C LEU A 79 -18.88 -2.23 8.20
N ILE A 80 -18.81 -1.62 7.02
CA ILE A 80 -18.09 -2.22 5.89
C ILE A 80 -16.58 -2.26 6.17
N GLN A 81 -16.00 -1.20 6.76
CA GLN A 81 -14.59 -1.20 7.15
C GLN A 81 -14.29 -2.26 8.22
N LYS A 82 -15.18 -2.42 9.21
CA LYS A 82 -15.06 -3.47 10.23
C LYS A 82 -15.10 -4.87 9.59
N SER A 83 -16.02 -5.10 8.66
CA SER A 83 -16.14 -6.37 7.92
C SER A 83 -14.89 -6.64 7.07
N ALA A 84 -14.42 -5.66 6.31
CA ALA A 84 -13.20 -5.79 5.49
C ALA A 84 -11.98 -6.10 6.36
N LYS A 85 -11.81 -5.42 7.50
CA LYS A 85 -10.74 -5.75 8.46
C LYS A 85 -10.87 -7.18 8.98
N GLN A 86 -12.08 -7.62 9.31
CA GLN A 86 -12.31 -9.00 9.78
C GLN A 86 -11.96 -10.03 8.70
N GLN A 87 -12.31 -9.77 7.43
CA GLN A 87 -11.95 -10.63 6.31
C GLN A 87 -10.43 -10.74 6.12
N VAL A 88 -9.71 -9.62 6.26
CA VAL A 88 -8.24 -9.62 6.25
C VAL A 88 -7.67 -10.41 7.43
N ILE A 89 -8.25 -10.28 8.63
CA ILE A 89 -7.84 -11.04 9.81
C ILE A 89 -8.09 -12.54 9.62
N ASN A 90 -9.22 -12.93 9.02
CA ASN A 90 -9.54 -14.33 8.78
C ASN A 90 -8.59 -14.97 7.75
N ASN A 91 -8.12 -14.19 6.78
CA ASN A 91 -7.16 -14.62 5.76
C ASN A 91 -5.71 -14.22 6.09
N ILE A 92 -5.42 -13.82 7.33
CA ILE A 92 -4.12 -13.22 7.68
C ILE A 92 -2.94 -14.20 7.48
N ALA A 93 -3.22 -15.50 7.60
CA ALA A 93 -2.24 -16.56 7.38
C ALA A 93 -1.70 -16.56 5.94
N SER A 94 -2.52 -16.22 4.95
CA SER A 94 -2.13 -16.21 3.53
C SER A 94 -1.42 -14.92 3.09
N VAL A 95 -1.19 -13.96 3.99
CA VAL A 95 -0.50 -12.71 3.66
C VAL A 95 1.01 -12.95 3.64
N PRO A 96 1.67 -12.83 2.47
CA PRO A 96 3.09 -13.12 2.36
C PRO A 96 3.94 -12.02 3.01
N VAL A 97 5.01 -12.45 3.66
CA VAL A 97 6.13 -11.58 4.06
C VAL A 97 7.14 -11.57 2.93
N CYS A 98 7.65 -10.40 2.57
CA CYS A 98 8.58 -10.25 1.45
C CYS A 98 9.78 -9.43 1.88
N VAL A 99 10.93 -9.70 1.25
CA VAL A 99 12.08 -8.78 1.30
C VAL A 99 11.84 -7.64 0.33
N ALA A 100 11.92 -6.42 0.84
CA ALA A 100 11.99 -5.20 0.04
C ALA A 100 13.42 -4.64 0.06
N LYS A 101 13.86 -4.10 -1.08
CA LYS A 101 15.18 -3.48 -1.27
C LYS A 101 15.02 -2.04 -1.74
N LYS A 102 15.71 -1.10 -1.08
CA LYS A 102 15.81 0.30 -1.52
C LYS A 102 16.57 0.39 -2.85
N ILE A 103 16.05 1.19 -3.78
CA ILE A 103 16.69 1.47 -5.08
C ILE A 103 17.12 2.94 -5.14
N TYR A 104 16.15 3.84 -5.37
CA TYR A 104 16.38 5.29 -5.40
C TYR A 104 15.56 5.96 -4.31
N GLY A 105 16.06 7.04 -3.72
CA GLY A 105 15.29 7.75 -2.72
C GLY A 105 15.79 9.15 -2.42
N ASN A 106 15.11 9.77 -1.48
CA ASN A 106 15.42 11.06 -0.93
C ASN A 106 15.66 10.90 0.56
N ASP A 107 16.93 10.96 0.96
CA ASP A 107 17.38 10.81 2.35
C ASP A 107 16.78 11.87 3.27
N THR A 108 16.60 13.10 2.77
CA THR A 108 16.02 14.23 3.53
C THR A 108 14.59 13.93 3.98
N ASN A 109 13.80 13.29 3.11
CA ASN A 109 12.40 12.95 3.40
C ASN A 109 12.25 11.51 3.92
N GLY A 110 13.31 10.71 3.87
CA GLY A 110 13.29 9.28 4.20
C GLY A 110 12.39 8.46 3.28
N ILE A 111 12.09 8.92 2.06
CA ILE A 111 11.21 8.24 1.10
C ILE A 111 12.06 7.59 0.03
N TYR A 112 11.86 6.29 -0.20
CA TYR A 112 12.59 5.52 -1.20
C TYR A 112 11.64 4.73 -2.09
N TYR A 113 11.93 4.73 -3.38
CA TYR A 113 11.50 3.65 -4.26
C TYR A 113 12.19 2.37 -3.84
N CYS A 114 11.38 1.35 -3.56
CA CYS A 114 11.87 0.03 -3.22
C CYS A 114 11.22 -0.99 -4.16
N ILE A 115 11.91 -2.11 -4.34
CA ILE A 115 11.40 -3.27 -5.05
C ILE A 115 11.17 -4.44 -4.09
N TYR A 116 10.17 -5.26 -4.38
CA TYR A 116 9.88 -6.50 -3.65
C TYR A 116 9.19 -7.51 -4.58
N THR A 117 9.20 -8.80 -4.22
CA THR A 117 8.47 -9.85 -4.94
C THR A 117 7.57 -10.61 -3.97
N THR A 118 6.38 -10.98 -4.44
CA THR A 118 5.42 -11.82 -3.70
C THR A 118 5.46 -13.29 -4.15
N GLY A 119 6.29 -13.60 -5.16
CA GLY A 119 6.37 -14.91 -5.79
C GLY A 119 7.17 -15.95 -5.00
N SER A 120 7.74 -16.90 -5.75
CA SER A 120 8.54 -18.00 -5.18
C SER A 120 9.81 -17.50 -4.48
N LYS A 121 10.31 -16.34 -4.93
CA LYS A 121 11.54 -15.69 -4.48
C LYS A 121 11.35 -14.64 -3.37
N ARG A 122 10.18 -14.56 -2.74
CA ARG A 122 9.84 -13.51 -1.75
C ARG A 122 10.77 -13.43 -0.53
N HIS A 123 11.44 -14.52 -0.16
CA HIS A 123 12.40 -14.57 0.94
C HIS A 123 13.87 -14.69 0.47
N ASP A 124 14.14 -14.53 -0.83
CA ASP A 124 15.46 -14.65 -1.43
C ASP A 124 16.12 -13.26 -1.53
N PRO A 125 16.99 -12.86 -0.58
CA PRO A 125 17.62 -11.56 -0.61
C PRO A 125 18.61 -11.42 -1.77
N THR A 126 19.20 -12.52 -2.22
CA THR A 126 20.14 -12.52 -3.35
C THR A 126 19.41 -12.27 -4.66
N PHE A 127 18.21 -12.82 -4.83
CA PHE A 127 17.37 -12.53 -5.98
C PHE A 127 17.02 -11.04 -6.06
N ILE A 128 16.56 -10.43 -4.95
CA ILE A 128 16.18 -9.01 -4.99
C ILE A 128 17.38 -8.08 -5.16
N ASP A 129 18.54 -8.44 -4.59
CA ASP A 129 19.80 -7.73 -4.82
C ASP A 129 20.21 -7.82 -6.29
N ALA A 130 20.13 -8.99 -6.93
CA ALA A 130 20.41 -9.14 -8.35
C ALA A 130 19.50 -8.26 -9.22
N ILE A 131 18.21 -8.16 -8.92
CA ILE A 131 17.31 -7.24 -9.65
C ILE A 131 17.71 -5.77 -9.42
N ALA A 132 18.10 -5.41 -8.19
CA ALA A 132 18.58 -4.07 -7.88
C ALA A 132 19.86 -3.73 -8.67
N ASP A 133 20.82 -4.65 -8.70
CA ASP A 133 22.07 -4.50 -9.44
C ASP A 133 21.82 -4.33 -10.93
N ARG A 134 20.87 -5.08 -11.50
CA ARG A 134 20.45 -4.92 -12.91
C ARG A 134 19.83 -3.55 -13.18
N ILE A 135 19.08 -2.99 -12.24
CA ILE A 135 18.54 -1.63 -12.36
C ILE A 135 19.67 -0.60 -12.33
N PHE A 136 20.61 -0.73 -11.40
CA PHE A 136 21.74 0.20 -11.28
C PHE A 136 22.71 0.12 -12.46
N ASN A 137 22.87 -1.06 -13.04
CA ASN A 137 23.79 -1.33 -14.15
C ASN A 137 23.09 -1.48 -15.50
N ILE A 138 21.87 -0.94 -15.64
CA ILE A 138 21.02 -1.12 -16.83
C ILE A 138 21.69 -0.71 -18.14
N ASP A 139 22.61 0.25 -18.09
CA ASP A 139 23.39 0.73 -19.24
C ASP A 139 24.49 -0.24 -19.69
N HIS A 140 24.93 -1.14 -18.81
CA HIS A 140 26.03 -2.07 -19.04
C HIS A 140 25.56 -3.51 -19.30
N GLU A 141 24.26 -3.76 -19.20
CA GLU A 141 23.63 -5.06 -19.46
C GLU A 141 22.80 -5.01 -20.75
N PRO A 142 23.22 -5.72 -21.84
CA PRO A 142 22.54 -5.65 -23.14
C PRO A 142 21.05 -6.03 -23.07
N GLU A 143 20.72 -7.05 -22.28
CA GLU A 143 19.33 -7.51 -22.11
C GLU A 143 18.49 -6.52 -21.29
N ALA A 144 19.09 -5.92 -20.25
CA ALA A 144 18.43 -4.94 -19.39
C ALA A 144 18.24 -3.59 -20.10
N ALA A 145 19.17 -3.20 -20.97
CA ALA A 145 19.15 -1.95 -21.73
C ALA A 145 17.88 -1.78 -22.57
N SER A 146 17.31 -2.88 -23.06
CA SER A 146 16.02 -2.87 -23.78
C SER A 146 14.84 -2.35 -22.95
N TYR A 147 14.92 -2.47 -21.62
CA TYR A 147 13.91 -2.02 -20.66
C TYR A 147 14.23 -0.65 -20.05
N LYS A 148 15.38 -0.04 -20.38
CA LYS A 148 15.87 1.19 -19.74
C LYS A 148 14.82 2.30 -19.66
N LYS A 149 14.22 2.66 -20.78
CA LYS A 149 13.22 3.73 -20.85
C LYS A 149 12.01 3.46 -19.95
N GLU A 150 11.61 2.20 -19.82
CA GLU A 150 10.50 1.81 -18.97
C GLU A 150 10.89 1.86 -17.48
N ILE A 151 12.06 1.33 -17.13
CA ILE A 151 12.62 1.39 -15.78
C ILE A 151 12.82 2.85 -15.34
N ASP A 152 13.45 3.68 -16.15
CA ASP A 152 13.64 5.12 -15.88
C ASP A 152 12.30 5.82 -15.63
N ARG A 153 11.25 5.45 -16.38
CA ARG A 153 9.91 5.97 -16.16
C ARG A 153 9.32 5.51 -14.82
N LEU A 154 9.48 4.25 -14.45
CA LEU A 154 8.98 3.71 -13.17
C LEU A 154 9.64 4.38 -11.96
N PHE A 155 10.91 4.78 -12.10
CA PHE A 155 11.67 5.47 -11.07
C PHE A 155 11.76 6.99 -11.28
N SER A 156 11.02 7.53 -12.25
CA SER A 156 11.03 8.96 -12.55
C SER A 156 10.42 9.76 -11.39
N VAL A 157 11.17 10.75 -10.94
CA VAL A 157 11.04 11.45 -9.65
C VAL A 157 9.63 11.95 -9.36
N LYS A 158 8.95 11.30 -8.40
CA LYS A 158 7.87 11.87 -7.58
C LYS A 158 7.94 11.30 -6.16
N PHE A 159 8.99 11.66 -5.40
CA PHE A 159 9.19 11.25 -3.99
C PHE A 159 8.19 11.90 -3.01
N ALA A 160 6.90 11.79 -3.31
CA ALA A 160 5.82 12.47 -2.61
C ALA A 160 4.62 11.56 -2.30
N ASP A 161 4.53 10.37 -2.91
CA ASP A 161 3.34 9.52 -2.79
C ASP A 161 3.68 8.11 -2.28
N THR A 162 3.73 7.99 -0.95
CA THR A 162 3.88 6.68 -0.26
C THR A 162 2.58 5.87 -0.23
N ASN A 163 1.45 6.49 -0.58
CA ASN A 163 0.16 5.83 -0.70
C ASN A 163 -0.06 5.24 -2.10
N SER A 164 0.82 5.54 -3.04
CA SER A 164 0.78 4.99 -4.40
C SER A 164 0.73 3.46 -4.37
N VAL A 165 -0.08 2.94 -5.28
CA VAL A 165 -0.23 1.51 -5.49
C VAL A 165 1.07 0.97 -6.09
N ALA A 166 1.44 -0.26 -5.72
CA ALA A 166 2.61 -0.90 -6.29
C ALA A 166 2.47 -1.13 -7.80
N VAL A 167 3.56 -0.93 -8.54
CA VAL A 167 3.60 -1.06 -10.00
C VAL A 167 4.52 -2.23 -10.37
N PRO A 168 4.09 -3.18 -11.21
CA PRO A 168 4.94 -4.30 -11.61
C PRO A 168 6.08 -3.83 -12.50
N LEU A 169 7.25 -4.45 -12.33
CA LEU A 169 8.36 -4.37 -13.27
C LEU A 169 8.08 -5.24 -14.51
N PRO A 170 8.75 -4.98 -15.65
CA PRO A 170 8.63 -5.83 -16.83
C PRO A 170 9.06 -7.26 -16.54
N THR A 171 8.23 -8.25 -16.87
CA THR A 171 8.51 -9.66 -16.53
C THR A 171 9.75 -10.22 -17.21
N GLY A 172 10.06 -9.76 -18.43
CA GLY A 172 11.32 -10.11 -19.11
C GLY A 172 12.56 -9.54 -18.41
N PHE A 173 12.41 -8.42 -17.70
CA PHE A 173 13.49 -7.86 -16.86
C PHE A 173 13.69 -8.68 -15.58
N THR A 174 12.67 -9.35 -15.08
CA THR A 174 12.68 -10.03 -13.77
C THR A 174 12.79 -11.55 -13.88
N ALA A 175 13.24 -12.07 -15.03
CA ALA A 175 13.32 -13.51 -15.31
C ALA A 175 11.98 -14.26 -15.09
N GLY A 176 10.86 -13.59 -15.39
CA GLY A 176 9.51 -14.14 -15.27
C GLY A 176 8.86 -14.01 -13.89
N GLU A 177 9.58 -13.53 -12.87
CA GLU A 177 9.03 -13.33 -11.52
C GLU A 177 8.24 -12.02 -11.41
N GLN A 178 7.20 -12.00 -10.57
CA GLN A 178 6.41 -10.79 -10.32
C GLN A 178 7.09 -9.90 -9.29
N VAL A 179 7.94 -8.99 -9.78
CA VAL A 179 8.58 -7.96 -8.97
C VAL A 179 7.80 -6.67 -9.09
N TYR A 180 7.60 -5.99 -7.98
CA TYR A 180 6.88 -4.73 -7.89
C TYR A 180 7.80 -3.64 -7.39
N GLN A 181 7.55 -2.42 -7.85
CA GLN A 181 8.09 -1.19 -7.30
C GLN A 181 7.00 -0.47 -6.49
N LYS A 182 7.41 0.15 -5.38
CA LYS A 182 6.54 1.01 -4.56
C LYS A 182 7.40 2.00 -3.77
N GLN A 183 6.83 3.16 -3.46
CA GLN A 183 7.46 4.11 -2.54
C GLN A 183 7.15 3.75 -1.09
N PHE A 184 8.17 3.75 -0.25
CA PHE A 184 8.04 3.53 1.17
C PHE A 184 8.62 4.70 1.95
N SER A 185 7.92 5.13 3.00
CA SER A 185 8.53 5.93 4.04
C SER A 185 9.36 5.00 4.92
N THR A 186 10.67 5.22 4.89
CA THR A 186 11.66 4.50 5.70
C THR A 186 12.03 5.27 6.96
N ALA A 187 11.39 6.42 7.21
CA ALA A 187 11.57 7.19 8.43
C ALA A 187 11.22 6.37 9.68
N ALA A 188 10.23 5.48 9.57
CA ALA A 188 9.81 4.57 10.63
C ALA A 188 10.60 3.26 10.70
N LEU A 189 11.60 3.03 9.82
CA LEU A 189 12.48 1.88 9.95
C LEU A 189 13.44 2.09 11.12
N THR A 190 13.60 1.05 11.94
CA THR A 190 14.59 1.02 13.01
C THR A 190 16.01 1.06 12.45
N ALA A 191 16.99 1.46 13.27
CA ALA A 191 18.40 1.53 12.87
C ALA A 191 18.92 0.17 12.37
N VAL A 192 18.56 -0.93 13.05
CA VAL A 192 18.89 -2.31 12.68
C VAL A 192 18.45 -2.64 11.24
N THR A 193 17.28 -2.15 10.84
CA THR A 193 16.75 -2.39 9.50
C THR A 193 17.37 -1.46 8.45
N LYS A 194 17.86 -0.28 8.84
CA LYS A 194 18.63 0.63 7.97
C LYS A 194 20.04 0.08 7.68
N GLU A 195 20.67 -0.55 8.66
CA GLU A 195 22.01 -1.16 8.59
C GLU A 195 22.05 -2.46 7.78
N ASN A 196 20.90 -3.05 7.45
CA ASN A 196 20.81 -4.29 6.69
C ASN A 196 20.89 -4.07 5.16
N ASP A 197 21.87 -3.29 4.70
CA ASP A 197 22.12 -2.98 3.27
C ASP A 197 20.88 -2.49 2.51
N GLY A 198 20.05 -1.67 3.15
CA GLY A 198 18.82 -1.16 2.56
C GLY A 198 17.72 -2.21 2.32
N LYS A 199 17.82 -3.40 2.93
CA LYS A 199 16.80 -4.46 2.87
C LYS A 199 15.94 -4.48 4.12
N PHE A 200 14.63 -4.60 3.95
CA PHE A 200 13.65 -4.63 5.04
C PHE A 200 12.47 -5.55 4.73
N ALA A 201 11.76 -5.99 5.77
CA ALA A 201 10.58 -6.85 5.60
C ALA A 201 9.33 -6.00 5.32
N VAL A 202 8.47 -6.50 4.44
CA VAL A 202 7.16 -5.93 4.14
C VAL A 202 6.08 -7.00 4.12
N LEU A 203 4.83 -6.63 4.39
CA LEU A 203 3.66 -7.49 4.24
C LEU A 203 2.93 -7.14 2.96
N ALA A 204 2.75 -8.07 2.02
CA ALA A 204 2.07 -7.75 0.77
C ALA A 204 0.60 -8.18 0.79
N PHE A 205 -0.30 -7.25 1.14
CA PHE A 205 -1.74 -7.47 1.06
C PHE A 205 -2.23 -7.26 -0.38
N ASN A 206 -2.79 -8.32 -0.97
CA ASN A 206 -3.28 -8.34 -2.36
C ASN A 206 -2.23 -7.89 -3.40
N GLY A 207 -0.93 -8.00 -3.08
CA GLY A 207 0.19 -7.54 -3.93
C GLY A 207 0.37 -6.01 -4.04
N LEU A 208 -0.58 -5.21 -3.54
CA LEU A 208 -0.70 -3.77 -3.85
C LEU A 208 -0.62 -2.87 -2.61
N SER A 209 -1.25 -3.29 -1.51
CA SER A 209 -1.14 -2.61 -0.21
C SER A 209 -0.03 -3.28 0.59
N VAL A 210 1.10 -2.59 0.70
CA VAL A 210 2.32 -3.18 1.23
C VAL A 210 2.86 -2.28 2.33
N PRO A 211 2.43 -2.46 3.60
CA PRO A 211 3.04 -1.76 4.72
C PRO A 211 4.42 -2.33 5.07
N VAL A 212 5.26 -1.43 5.57
CA VAL A 212 6.55 -1.77 6.18
C VAL A 212 6.32 -2.35 7.57
N LEU A 213 6.99 -3.46 7.93
CA LEU A 213 7.03 -3.90 9.32
C LEU A 213 7.92 -2.92 10.12
N LYS A 214 7.31 -2.23 11.07
CA LYS A 214 7.95 -1.20 11.91
C LYS A 214 8.57 -1.75 13.19
N GLU A 215 8.14 -2.93 13.63
CA GLU A 215 8.68 -3.57 14.82
C GLU A 215 10.00 -4.26 14.45
N ALA A 216 11.04 -3.92 15.21
CA ALA A 216 12.31 -4.61 15.14
C ALA A 216 12.16 -6.03 15.71
N PHE A 217 12.91 -6.93 15.11
CA PHE A 217 13.31 -8.22 15.67
C PHE A 217 14.01 -8.05 17.00
#